data_AF-A0A914E4S0-F1
#
_entry.id   AF-A0A914E4S0-F1
#
_cell.length_a   1.000
_cell.length_b   1.000
_cell.length_c   1.000
_cell.angle_alpha   90.00
_cell.angle_beta   90.00
_cell.angle_gamma   90.00
#
_symmetry.space_group_name_H-M   'P 1'
#
loop_
_entity.id
_entity.type
_entity.pdbx_description
1 polymer ?
#
loop_
_entity_poly.entity_id
_entity_poly.type
_entity_poly.pdbx_seq_one_letter_code
_entity_poly.pdbx_strand_id
1 'polypeptide(L)'
;MGDWVDEVWLKRNNPASPQESGLIYDSAKCHLTEMAKNATQSSAYIAVIPGGLTKELQPLDISVNRSFKCHLRQQWKNWLLNNAVHTFTPGGKMRHASLVEVYQWVIKAGKQ
;
A
#
# COMPACT_ATOMS: atom_id res chain seq x y z
N MET A 1 -11.20 -2.78 -9.90
CA MET A 1 -11.94 -2.12 -8.81
C MET A 1 -13.08 -2.99 -8.34
N GLY A 2 -13.93 -3.52 -9.24
CA GLY A 2 -15.01 -4.46 -8.89
C GLY A 2 -14.54 -5.62 -8.00
N ASP A 3 -13.56 -6.42 -8.44
CA ASP A 3 -13.03 -7.54 -7.65
C ASP A 3 -12.56 -7.13 -6.25
N TRP A 4 -11.97 -5.94 -6.10
CA TRP A 4 -11.53 -5.45 -4.79
C TRP A 4 -12.73 -5.07 -3.90
N VAL A 5 -13.80 -4.52 -4.47
CA VAL A 5 -15.03 -4.24 -3.72
C VAL A 5 -15.62 -5.54 -3.20
N ASP A 6 -15.73 -6.55 -4.06
CA ASP A 6 -16.35 -7.83 -3.73
C ASP A 6 -15.50 -8.65 -2.75
N GLU A 7 -14.19 -8.70 -2.97
CA GLU A 7 -13.29 -9.57 -2.20
C GLU A 7 -12.73 -8.92 -0.95
N VAL A 8 -12.67 -7.58 -0.89
CA VAL A 8 -12.03 -6.86 0.23
C VAL A 8 -13.00 -5.93 0.92
N TRP A 9 -13.62 -4.99 0.19
CA TRP A 9 -14.44 -3.96 0.82
C TRP A 9 -15.67 -4.56 1.51
N LEU A 10 -16.45 -5.36 0.80
CA LEU A 10 -17.69 -5.94 1.31
C LEU A 10 -17.45 -7.05 2.35
N LYS A 11 -16.28 -7.71 2.31
CA LYS A 11 -15.88 -8.78 3.24
C LYS A 11 -15.08 -8.28 4.45
N ARG A 12 -14.92 -6.96 4.62
CA ARG A 12 -14.19 -6.38 5.75
C ARG A 12 -14.86 -6.74 7.09
N ASN A 13 -14.06 -6.83 8.15
CA ASN A 13 -14.57 -7.11 9.49
C ASN A 13 -15.48 -5.98 9.98
N ASN A 14 -16.62 -6.34 10.59
CA ASN A 14 -17.59 -5.42 11.17
C ASN A 14 -18.01 -4.27 10.22
N PRO A 15 -18.60 -4.59 9.05
CA PRO A 15 -18.99 -3.56 8.10
C PRO A 15 -20.17 -2.75 8.65
N ALA A 16 -20.02 -1.42 8.65
CA ALA A 16 -21.16 -0.51 8.83
C ALA A 16 -22.03 -0.48 7.56
N SER A 17 -23.21 0.12 7.66
CA SER A 17 -24.05 0.33 6.49
C SER A 17 -23.33 1.20 5.43
N PRO A 18 -23.71 1.11 4.14
CA PRO A 18 -23.14 1.97 3.11
C PRO A 18 -23.19 3.47 3.42
N GLN A 19 -24.26 3.92 4.09
CA GLN A 19 -24.48 5.32 4.47
C GLN A 19 -23.51 5.77 5.58
N GLU A 20 -23.02 4.84 6.38
CA GLU A 20 -22.08 5.09 7.49
C GLU A 20 -20.64 4.77 7.12
N SER A 21 -20.41 4.25 5.91
CA SER A 21 -19.09 3.81 5.44
C SER A 21 -18.49 4.83 4.48
N GLY A 22 -17.24 5.23 4.71
CA GLY A 22 -16.51 6.17 3.85
C GLY A 22 -15.33 5.51 3.15
N LEU A 23 -15.17 5.80 1.85
CA LEU A 23 -13.98 5.48 1.06
C LEU A 23 -13.28 6.77 0.67
N ILE A 24 -12.02 6.91 1.07
CA ILE A 24 -11.19 8.08 0.79
C ILE A 24 -10.13 7.68 -0.24
N TYR A 25 -10.24 8.23 -1.46
CA TYR A 25 -9.27 8.02 -2.53
C TYR A 25 -8.26 9.17 -2.61
N ASP A 26 -7.10 8.85 -3.16
CA ASP A 26 -6.24 9.87 -3.76
C ASP A 26 -6.75 10.26 -5.15
N SER A 27 -6.12 11.27 -5.75
CA SER A 27 -6.44 11.72 -7.11
C SER A 27 -5.82 10.85 -8.20
N ALA A 28 -5.50 9.57 -7.95
CA ALA A 28 -4.96 8.69 -8.98
C ALA A 28 -6.00 8.49 -10.09
N LYS A 29 -5.56 8.56 -11.35
CA LYS A 29 -6.47 8.52 -12.52
C LYS A 29 -7.37 7.27 -12.54
N CYS A 30 -6.90 6.13 -12.03
CA CYS A 30 -7.68 4.91 -11.94
C CYS A 30 -8.90 5.02 -11.00
N HIS A 31 -8.79 5.81 -9.91
CA HIS A 31 -9.87 6.03 -8.94
C HIS A 31 -10.92 7.01 -9.44
N LEU A 32 -10.57 7.89 -10.37
CA LEU A 32 -11.45 8.93 -10.92
C LEU A 32 -12.28 8.44 -12.12
N THR A 33 -12.13 7.18 -12.52
CA THR A 33 -12.89 6.61 -13.63
C THR A 33 -14.35 6.37 -13.25
N GLU A 34 -15.26 6.48 -14.22
CA GLU A 34 -16.68 6.17 -14.00
C GLU A 34 -16.89 4.71 -13.57
N MET A 35 -16.03 3.80 -14.07
CA MET A 35 -16.02 2.40 -13.65
C MET A 35 -15.72 2.25 -12.14
N ALA A 36 -14.70 2.95 -11.62
CA ALA A 36 -14.36 2.89 -10.20
C ALA A 36 -15.45 3.52 -9.33
N LYS A 37 -16.02 4.63 -9.78
CA LYS A 37 -17.16 5.29 -9.10
C LYS A 37 -18.38 4.37 -9.04
N ASN A 38 -18.77 3.79 -10.17
CA ASN A 38 -19.92 2.89 -10.26
C ASN A 38 -19.74 1.63 -9.41
N ALA A 39 -18.53 1.10 -9.33
CA ALA A 39 -18.23 -0.05 -8.49
C ALA A 39 -18.37 0.22 -6.99
N THR A 40 -18.26 1.47 -6.53
CA THR A 40 -18.06 1.79 -5.11
C THR A 40 -19.18 2.63 -4.49
N GLN A 41 -19.84 3.49 -5.27
CA GLN A 41 -20.83 4.47 -4.80
C GLN A 41 -22.07 3.87 -4.09
N SER A 42 -22.41 2.60 -4.35
CA SER A 42 -23.52 1.91 -3.69
C SER A 42 -23.16 1.35 -2.31
N SER A 43 -21.86 1.27 -2.01
CA SER A 43 -21.34 0.58 -0.81
C SER A 43 -20.62 1.52 0.16
N ALA A 44 -20.42 2.79 -0.21
CA ALA A 44 -19.77 3.80 0.61
C ALA A 44 -20.00 5.22 0.08
N TYR A 45 -19.90 6.20 0.98
CA TYR A 45 -19.64 7.59 0.61
C TYR A 45 -18.20 7.75 0.09
N ILE A 46 -18.04 8.37 -1.08
CA ILE A 46 -16.74 8.55 -1.73
C ILE A 46 -16.22 9.98 -1.50
N ALA A 47 -15.01 10.10 -0.97
CA ALA A 47 -14.26 11.34 -0.90
C ALA A 47 -12.95 11.21 -1.69
N VAL A 48 -12.58 12.25 -2.44
CA VAL A 48 -11.32 12.29 -3.21
C VAL A 48 -10.44 13.40 -2.68
N ILE A 49 -9.21 13.07 -2.32
CA ILE A 49 -8.20 14.05 -1.88
C ILE A 49 -7.61 14.73 -3.12
N PRO A 50 -7.57 16.08 -3.16
CA PRO A 50 -6.95 16.80 -4.25
C PRO A 50 -5.48 16.45 -4.44
N GLY A 51 -5.03 16.50 -5.70
CA GLY A 51 -3.63 16.24 -6.04
C GLY A 51 -2.67 17.15 -5.28
N GLY A 52 -1.53 16.59 -4.85
CA GLY A 52 -0.52 17.30 -4.06
C GLY A 52 -0.78 17.32 -2.55
N LEU A 53 -1.98 16.94 -2.10
CA LEU A 53 -2.34 16.91 -0.68
C LEU A 53 -2.31 15.52 -0.05
N THR A 54 -2.06 14.45 -0.81
CA THR A 54 -1.98 13.07 -0.31
C THR A 54 -1.11 12.93 0.94
N LYS A 55 0.10 13.51 0.94
CA LYS A 55 1.02 13.42 2.08
C LYS A 55 0.54 14.14 3.35
N GLU A 56 -0.43 15.06 3.22
CA GLU A 56 -0.96 15.90 4.30
C GLU A 56 -2.35 15.46 4.76
N LEU A 57 -3.18 14.96 3.83
CA LEU A 57 -4.59 14.70 4.08
C LEU A 57 -4.99 13.22 3.97
N GLN A 58 -4.16 12.35 3.37
CA GLN A 58 -4.54 10.95 3.21
C GLN A 58 -4.19 10.15 4.46
N PRO A 59 -5.18 9.68 5.24
CA PRO A 59 -4.91 9.04 6.52
C PRO A 59 -3.99 7.83 6.38
N LEU A 60 -4.22 7.02 5.33
CA LEU A 60 -3.40 5.85 5.02
C LEU A 60 -1.94 6.20 4.77
N ASP A 61 -1.66 7.32 4.08
CA ASP A 61 -0.27 7.70 3.79
C ASP A 61 0.46 8.24 5.01
N ILE A 62 -0.22 9.03 5.83
CA ILE A 62 0.36 9.67 7.02
C ILE A 62 0.64 8.65 8.12
N SER A 63 -0.27 7.69 8.29
CA SER A 63 -0.21 6.70 9.37
C SER A 63 0.48 5.40 8.89
N VAL A 64 -0.28 4.54 8.22
CA VAL A 64 0.10 3.17 7.89
C VAL A 64 1.27 3.13 6.90
N ASN A 65 1.17 3.81 5.75
CA ASN A 65 2.22 3.72 4.73
C ASN A 65 3.52 4.35 5.21
N ARG A 66 3.47 5.43 6.00
CA ARG A 66 4.67 6.03 6.58
C ARG A 66 5.38 5.03 7.49
N SER A 67 4.66 4.42 8.44
CA SER A 67 5.21 3.40 9.34
C SER A 67 5.75 2.21 8.55
N PHE A 68 4.96 1.67 7.63
CA PHE A 68 5.33 0.55 6.76
C PHE A 68 6.61 0.85 5.96
N LYS A 69 6.67 2.00 5.27
CA LYS A 69 7.84 2.42 4.49
C LYS A 69 9.08 2.59 5.38
N CYS A 70 8.91 3.06 6.62
CA CYS A 70 10.01 3.16 7.58
C CYS A 70 10.60 1.78 7.92
N HIS A 71 9.74 0.81 8.28
CA HIS A 71 10.17 -0.54 8.63
C HIS A 71 10.75 -1.30 7.43
N LEU A 72 10.14 -1.16 6.25
CA LEU A 72 10.68 -1.73 5.02
C LEU A 72 12.09 -1.19 4.72
N ARG A 73 12.29 0.12 4.94
CA ARG A 73 13.61 0.75 4.78
C ARG A 73 14.62 0.26 5.80
N GLN A 74 14.21 -0.04 7.03
CA GLN A 74 15.08 -0.66 8.03
C GLN A 74 15.51 -2.07 7.61
N GLN A 75 14.57 -2.90 7.13
CA GLN A 75 14.91 -4.24 6.61
C GLN A 75 15.92 -4.16 5.45
N TRP A 76 15.67 -3.25 4.50
CA TRP A 76 16.59 -3.01 3.39
C TRP A 76 17.98 -2.53 3.86
N LYS A 77 18.05 -1.59 4.82
CA LYS A 77 19.32 -1.12 5.39
C LYS A 77 20.09 -2.25 6.07
N ASN A 78 19.41 -3.07 6.87
CA ASN A 78 20.03 -4.20 7.55
C ASN A 78 20.58 -5.22 6.56
N TRP A 79 19.83 -5.50 5.49
CA TRP A 79 20.31 -6.34 4.39
C TRP A 79 21.53 -5.72 3.71
N LEU A 80 21.46 -4.44 3.34
CA LEU A 80 22.55 -3.74 2.65
C LEU A 80 23.86 -3.75 3.45
N LEU A 81 23.80 -3.57 4.77
CA LEU A 81 24.97 -3.54 5.64
C LEU A 81 25.51 -4.93 5.99
N ASN A 82 24.74 -5.99 5.73
CA ASN A 82 25.16 -7.36 6.03
C ASN A 82 26.00 -7.94 4.88
N ASN A 83 27.31 -7.75 4.94
CA ASN A 83 28.23 -8.21 3.90
C ASN A 83 28.27 -9.73 3.70
N ALA A 84 27.76 -10.54 4.65
CA ALA A 84 27.77 -11.99 4.56
C ALA A 84 26.68 -12.56 3.63
N VAL A 85 25.63 -11.81 3.32
CA VAL A 85 24.49 -12.29 2.51
C VAL A 85 24.57 -11.86 1.04
N HIS A 86 25.55 -11.04 0.68
CA HIS A 86 25.65 -10.45 -0.66
C HIS A 86 26.31 -11.41 -1.66
N THR A 87 25.67 -11.51 -2.83
CA THR A 87 26.26 -12.15 -4.00
C THR A 87 26.65 -11.09 -5.02
N PHE A 88 27.72 -11.35 -5.78
CA PHE A 88 28.28 -10.40 -6.73
C PHE A 88 28.15 -10.91 -8.17
N THR A 89 28.05 -9.97 -9.10
CA THR A 89 28.19 -10.25 -10.53
C THR A 89 29.66 -10.56 -10.85
N PRO A 90 29.97 -11.21 -11.98
CA PRO A 90 31.36 -11.41 -12.41
C PRO A 90 32.16 -10.10 -12.50
N GLY A 91 31.50 -8.97 -12.77
CA GLY A 91 32.11 -7.64 -12.77
C GLY A 91 32.21 -6.97 -11.39
N GLY A 92 32.05 -7.70 -10.28
CA GLY A 92 32.23 -7.20 -8.92
C GLY A 92 31.10 -6.32 -8.37
N LYS A 93 30.00 -6.12 -9.11
CA LYS A 93 28.83 -5.38 -8.61
C LYS A 93 27.96 -6.25 -7.70
N MET A 94 27.51 -5.71 -6.58
CA MET A 94 26.53 -6.36 -5.69
C MET A 94 25.21 -6.62 -6.45
N ARG A 95 24.63 -7.81 -6.29
CA ARG A 95 23.32 -8.14 -6.84
C ARG A 95 22.21 -7.52 -6.01
N HIS A 96 21.08 -7.23 -6.65
CA HIS A 96 19.89 -6.78 -5.94
C HIS A 96 19.31 -7.89 -5.06
N ALA A 97 18.60 -7.50 -4.00
CA ALA A 97 17.81 -8.43 -3.21
C ALA A 97 16.81 -9.19 -4.09
N SER A 98 16.67 -10.48 -3.83
CA SER A 98 15.71 -11.35 -4.49
C SER A 98 14.27 -10.96 -4.14
N LEU A 99 13.32 -11.37 -4.99
CA LEU A 99 11.90 -11.18 -4.71
C LEU A 99 11.46 -11.85 -3.41
N VAL A 100 12.07 -13.00 -3.07
CA VAL A 100 11.79 -13.71 -1.82
C VAL A 100 12.23 -12.88 -0.61
N GLU A 101 13.42 -12.30 -0.63
CA GLU A 101 13.90 -11.42 0.45
C GLU A 101 12.99 -10.20 0.60
N VAL A 102 12.66 -9.53 -0.51
CA VAL A 102 11.77 -8.36 -0.50
C VAL A 102 10.39 -8.73 0.05
N TYR A 103 9.83 -9.86 -0.35
CA TYR A 103 8.56 -10.37 0.15
C TYR A 103 8.59 -10.59 1.68
N GLN A 104 9.67 -11.18 2.19
CA GLN A 104 9.85 -11.35 3.63
C GLN A 104 9.94 -10.01 4.37
N TRP A 105 10.56 -9.00 3.77
CA TRP A 105 10.61 -7.66 4.36
C TRP A 105 9.22 -7.00 4.40
N VAL A 106 8.41 -7.17 3.35
CA VAL A 106 7.03 -6.69 3.30
C VAL A 106 6.19 -7.33 4.41
N ILE A 107 6.28 -8.64 4.61
CA ILE A 107 5.59 -9.34 5.71
C ILE A 107 6.01 -8.76 7.06
N LYS A 108 7.31 -8.59 7.29
CA LYS A 108 7.83 -8.07 8.57
C LYS A 108 7.40 -6.62 8.81
N ALA A 109 7.39 -5.78 7.78
CA ALA A 109 7.02 -4.38 7.87
C ALA A 109 5.52 -4.19 8.10
N GLY A 110 4.67 -5.11 7.63
CA GLY A 110 3.21 -5.03 7.76
C GLY A 110 2.63 -5.62 9.05
N LYS A 111 3.44 -6.21 9.93
CA LYS A 111 3.00 -6.86 11.19
C LYS A 111 3.26 -6.01 12.45
N GLN A 112 3.67 -4.75 12.31
CA GLN A 112 3.99 -3.86 13.43
C GLN A 112 2.79 -3.05 13.89
#